data_AF-A0A265E4U7-F1
#
_entry.id   AF-A0A265E4U7-F1
#
_cell.length_a   1.000
_cell.length_b   1.000
_cell.length_c   1.000
_cell.angle_alpha   90.00
_cell.angle_beta   90.00
_cell.angle_gamma   90.00
#
_symmetry.space_group_name_H-M   'P 1'
#
loop_
_entity.id
_entity.type
_entity.pdbx_description
1 polymer ?
#
loop_
_entity_poly.entity_id
_entity_poly.type
_entity_poly.pdbx_seq_one_letter_code
_entity_poly.pdbx_strand_id
1 'polypeptide(L)'
;MRLKGEGTIHFLKTNLLSLILGLLFLGGIQLMLNTYRLSRLVNVGMDTVIILSIILMLMLLLISGVCIYLFQRNAGRMIYLSGILWFPYYYIGLQIFNHLLPITDRGDVPPPVVGLFMIAGMIIFPIYTFASLLIFNVIPQSAGSKWTKHAAE
;
A
#
# COMPACT_ATOMS: atom_id res chain seq x y z
N MET A 1 -2.11 21.40 -27.62
CA MET A 1 -2.33 22.15 -26.37
C MET A 1 -2.73 21.18 -25.28
N ARG A 2 -1.89 20.96 -24.26
CA ARG A 2 -2.22 20.14 -23.09
C ARG A 2 -3.12 20.99 -22.20
N LEU A 3 -4.39 20.62 -22.02
CA LEU A 3 -5.32 21.39 -21.18
C LEU A 3 -4.72 21.49 -19.77
N LYS A 4 -4.60 22.72 -19.26
CA LYS A 4 -3.92 23.06 -18.00
C LYS A 4 -4.41 22.26 -16.77
N GLY A 5 -5.56 21.59 -16.87
CA GLY A 5 -6.14 20.73 -15.81
C GLY A 5 -5.71 19.24 -15.83
N GLU A 6 -5.32 18.67 -16.97
CA GLU A 6 -5.01 17.22 -17.04
C GLU A 6 -3.74 16.85 -16.26
N GLY A 7 -2.74 17.73 -16.29
CA GLY A 7 -1.50 17.54 -15.52
C GLY A 7 -1.76 17.51 -14.01
N THR A 8 -2.62 18.40 -13.52
CA THR A 8 -2.99 18.47 -12.09
C THR A 8 -3.74 17.22 -11.64
N ILE A 9 -4.65 16.69 -12.48
CA ILE A 9 -5.38 15.46 -12.18
C ILE A 9 -4.44 14.26 -12.09
N HIS A 10 -3.48 14.14 -13.02
CA HIS A 10 -2.48 13.06 -12.98
C HIS A 10 -1.58 13.16 -11.74
N PHE A 11 -1.16 14.37 -11.38
CA PHE A 11 -0.38 14.62 -10.18
C PHE A 11 -1.14 14.21 -8.91
N LEU A 12 -2.40 14.65 -8.76
CA LEU A 12 -3.22 14.30 -7.59
C LEU A 12 -3.46 12.80 -7.48
N LYS A 13 -3.77 12.12 -8.59
CA LYS A 13 -3.96 10.66 -8.61
C LYS A 13 -2.69 9.90 -8.22
N THR A 14 -1.54 10.36 -8.72
CA THR A 14 -0.24 9.77 -8.38
C THR A 14 0.05 9.92 -6.88
N ASN A 15 -0.17 11.11 -6.32
CA ASN A 15 0.03 11.33 -4.88
C ASN A 15 -0.95 10.51 -4.05
N LEU A 16 -2.22 10.45 -4.44
CA LEU A 16 -3.24 9.66 -3.75
C LEU A 16 -2.91 8.16 -3.78
N LEU A 17 -2.49 7.61 -4.93
CA LEU A 17 -2.03 6.21 -4.99
C LEU A 17 -0.85 5.98 -4.07
N SER A 18 0.14 6.88 -4.10
CA SER A 18 1.34 6.79 -3.26
C SER A 18 0.99 6.80 -1.76
N LEU A 19 0.06 7.67 -1.36
CA LEU A 19 -0.47 7.71 0.00
C LEU A 19 -1.13 6.39 0.38
N ILE A 20 -2.02 5.87 -0.47
CA ILE A 20 -2.70 4.59 -0.22
C ILE A 20 -1.68 3.45 -0.09
N LEU A 21 -0.72 3.35 -1.00
CA LEU A 21 0.33 2.33 -0.95
C LEU A 21 1.17 2.43 0.32
N GLY A 22 1.56 3.64 0.73
CA GLY A 22 2.29 3.88 1.97
C GLY A 22 1.49 3.46 3.21
N LEU A 23 0.18 3.74 3.24
CA LEU A 23 -0.70 3.34 4.34
C LEU A 23 -0.97 1.83 4.39
N LEU A 24 -1.14 1.18 3.23
CA LEU A 24 -1.30 -0.29 3.16
C LEU A 24 -0.03 -0.99 3.65
N PHE A 25 1.13 -0.52 3.22
CA PHE A 25 2.42 -1.03 3.71
C PHE A 25 2.58 -0.79 5.21
N LEU A 26 2.26 0.42 5.69
CA LEU A 26 2.24 0.73 7.13
C LEU A 26 1.34 -0.24 7.90
N GLY A 27 0.12 -0.51 7.42
CA GLY A 27 -0.81 -1.45 8.05
C GLY A 27 -0.22 -2.85 8.21
N GLY A 28 0.46 -3.37 7.17
CA GLY A 28 1.16 -4.66 7.24
C GLY A 28 2.29 -4.68 8.28
N ILE A 29 3.12 -3.63 8.31
CA ILE A 29 4.19 -3.50 9.29
C ILE A 29 3.64 -3.39 10.72
N GLN A 30 2.59 -2.59 10.93
CA GLN A 30 1.99 -2.40 12.25
C GLN A 30 1.32 -3.68 12.77
N LEU A 31 0.71 -4.50 11.91
CA LEU A 31 0.19 -5.81 12.31
C LEU A 31 1.29 -6.68 12.92
N MET A 32 2.47 -6.74 12.29
CA MET A 32 3.61 -7.52 12.77
C MET A 32 4.20 -6.96 14.07
N LEU A 33 4.36 -5.64 14.15
CA LEU A 33 4.93 -4.97 15.33
C LEU A 33 4.03 -5.07 16.57
N ASN A 34 2.72 -5.21 16.40
CA ASN A 34 1.75 -5.18 17.50
C ASN A 34 1.08 -6.54 17.76
N THR A 35 1.63 -7.65 17.27
CA THR A 35 1.09 -9.01 17.49
C THR A 35 0.88 -9.34 18.98
N TYR A 36 1.82 -8.96 19.86
CA TYR A 36 1.70 -9.14 21.31
C TYR A 36 0.54 -8.34 21.91
N ARG A 37 0.42 -7.07 21.53
CA ARG A 37 -0.67 -6.18 21.97
C ARG A 37 -2.02 -6.70 21.51
N LEU A 38 -2.10 -7.14 20.25
CA LEU A 38 -3.32 -7.72 19.68
C LEU A 38 -3.73 -9.01 20.41
N SER A 39 -2.76 -9.90 20.69
CA SER A 39 -3.01 -11.12 21.46
C SER A 39 -3.58 -10.81 22.85
N ARG A 40 -3.02 -9.81 23.54
CA ARG A 40 -3.49 -9.36 24.86
C ARG A 40 -4.88 -8.72 24.80
N LEU A 41 -5.12 -7.84 23.83
CA LEU A 41 -6.39 -7.09 23.72
C LEU A 41 -7.56 -7.98 23.31
N VAL A 42 -7.33 -8.90 22.38
CA VAL A 42 -8.37 -9.82 21.87
C VAL A 42 -8.46 -11.06 22.77
N ASN A 43 -7.51 -11.28 23.68
CA ASN A 43 -7.40 -12.45 24.55
C ASN A 43 -7.37 -13.77 23.76
N VAL A 44 -6.58 -13.79 22.68
CA VAL A 44 -6.41 -14.95 21.79
C VAL A 44 -4.94 -15.34 21.77
N GLY A 45 -4.68 -16.65 21.66
CA GLY A 45 -3.33 -17.19 21.57
C GLY A 45 -2.47 -16.54 20.48
N MET A 46 -1.18 -16.42 20.76
CA MET A 46 -0.21 -15.74 19.91
C MET A 46 -0.13 -16.36 18.50
N ASP A 47 -0.16 -17.68 18.41
CA ASP A 47 -0.11 -18.40 17.13
C ASP A 47 -1.26 -17.99 16.20
N THR A 48 -2.47 -17.89 16.75
CA THR A 48 -3.66 -17.44 15.99
C THR A 48 -3.49 -16.01 15.51
N VAL A 49 -2.97 -15.11 16.35
CA VAL A 49 -2.75 -13.71 15.98
C VAL A 49 -1.68 -13.59 14.89
N ILE A 50 -0.61 -14.39 14.96
CA ILE A 50 0.43 -14.43 13.93
C ILE A 50 -0.17 -14.89 12.59
N ILE A 51 -0.92 -16.00 12.59
CA ILE A 51 -1.57 -16.52 11.37
C ILE A 51 -2.52 -15.47 10.78
N LEU A 52 -3.35 -14.85 11.62
CA LEU A 52 -4.28 -13.81 11.18
C LEU A 52 -3.54 -12.59 10.61
N SER A 53 -2.43 -12.19 11.26
CA SER A 53 -1.60 -11.07 10.79
C SER A 53 -0.98 -11.35 9.43
N ILE A 54 -0.53 -12.59 9.18
CA ILE A 54 -0.02 -13.01 7.86
C ILE A 54 -1.14 -12.95 6.81
N ILE A 55 -2.32 -13.49 7.11
CA ILE A 55 -3.48 -13.46 6.20
C ILE A 55 -3.85 -12.01 5.85
N LEU A 56 -3.97 -11.15 6.86
CA LEU A 56 -4.28 -9.73 6.66
C LEU A 56 -3.19 -9.02 5.86
N MET A 57 -1.91 -9.32 6.10
CA MET A 57 -0.81 -8.75 5.32
C MET A 57 -0.88 -9.16 3.84
N LEU A 58 -1.22 -10.42 3.55
CA LEU A 58 -1.44 -10.88 2.17
C LEU A 58 -2.65 -10.19 1.54
N MET A 59 -3.75 -9.99 2.28
CA MET A 59 -4.90 -9.23 1.81
C MET A 59 -4.53 -7.78 1.49
N LEU A 60 -3.76 -7.10 2.35
CA LEU A 60 -3.28 -5.74 2.10
C LEU A 60 -2.40 -5.66 0.85
N LEU A 61 -1.56 -6.68 0.63
CA LEU A 61 -0.76 -6.78 -0.60
C LEU A 61 -1.66 -6.92 -1.84
N LEU A 62 -2.68 -7.78 -1.80
CA LEU A 62 -3.64 -7.92 -2.91
C LEU A 62 -4.40 -6.61 -3.18
N ILE A 63 -4.88 -5.95 -2.12
CA ILE A 63 -5.56 -4.65 -2.22
C ILE A 63 -4.64 -3.62 -2.86
N SER A 64 -3.35 -3.61 -2.51
CA SER A 64 -2.38 -2.69 -3.12
C SER A 64 -2.26 -2.91 -4.64
N GLY A 65 -2.24 -4.16 -5.10
CA GLY A 65 -2.26 -4.48 -6.52
C GLY A 65 -3.52 -4.03 -7.24
N VAL A 66 -4.68 -4.20 -6.61
CA VAL A 66 -5.97 -3.69 -7.13
C VAL A 66 -5.95 -2.16 -7.23
N CYS A 67 -5.44 -1.45 -6.21
CA CYS A 67 -5.30 0.00 -6.25
C CYS A 67 -4.40 0.45 -7.41
N ILE A 68 -3.26 -0.20 -7.62
CA ILE A 68 -2.35 0.09 -8.73
C ILE A 68 -3.08 -0.09 -10.07
N TYR A 69 -3.76 -1.22 -10.26
CA TYR A 69 -4.51 -1.51 -11.48
C TYR A 69 -5.57 -0.43 -11.79
N LEU A 70 -6.37 -0.03 -10.79
CA LEU A 70 -7.43 0.96 -10.96
C LEU A 70 -6.90 2.37 -11.26
N PHE A 71 -5.84 2.79 -10.56
CA PHE A 71 -5.28 4.13 -10.72
C PHE A 71 -4.48 4.30 -12.01
N GLN A 72 -3.79 3.24 -12.44
CA GLN A 72 -2.95 3.26 -13.64
C GLN A 72 -3.74 3.56 -14.92
N ARG A 73 -5.00 3.13 -15.00
CA ARG A 73 -5.89 3.43 -16.14
C ARG A 73 -6.02 4.93 -16.43
N ASN A 74 -5.87 5.77 -15.41
CA ASN A 74 -6.24 7.19 -15.49
C ASN A 74 -5.15 8.19 -15.05
N ALA A 75 -3.91 7.74 -14.80
CA ALA A 75 -2.86 8.56 -14.18
C ALA A 75 -1.66 8.88 -15.10
N GLY A 76 -1.69 8.44 -16.37
CA GLY A 76 -0.62 8.69 -17.34
C GLY A 76 0.75 8.19 -16.85
N ARG A 77 1.84 8.75 -17.40
CA ARG A 77 3.22 8.33 -17.05
C ARG A 77 3.67 8.76 -15.65
N MET A 78 2.96 9.66 -14.98
CA MET A 78 3.36 10.12 -13.64
C MET A 78 3.17 9.04 -12.57
N ILE A 79 2.31 8.04 -12.84
CA ILE A 79 2.01 6.95 -11.92
C ILE A 79 3.23 6.13 -11.50
N TYR A 80 4.28 6.09 -12.32
CA TYR A 80 5.54 5.43 -11.98
C TYR A 80 6.26 6.08 -10.78
N LEU A 81 5.99 7.35 -10.49
CA LEU A 81 6.51 8.02 -9.29
C LEU A 81 5.94 7.41 -8.00
N SER A 82 4.77 6.74 -8.06
CA SER A 82 4.21 6.04 -6.89
C SER A 82 5.08 4.90 -6.40
N GLY A 83 6.00 4.36 -7.22
CA GLY A 83 6.99 3.37 -6.79
C GLY A 83 8.03 3.90 -5.80
N ILE A 84 8.16 5.22 -5.65
CA ILE A 84 9.08 5.88 -4.70
C ILE A 84 8.31 6.73 -3.69
N LEU A 85 7.28 7.45 -4.15
CA LEU A 85 6.51 8.38 -3.31
C LEU A 85 5.73 7.71 -2.18
N TRP A 86 5.50 6.38 -2.23
CA TRP A 86 4.87 5.66 -1.12
C TRP A 86 5.70 5.76 0.17
N PHE A 87 7.03 5.83 0.07
CA PHE A 87 7.92 5.79 1.23
C PHE A 87 7.79 7.02 2.14
N PRO A 88 7.80 8.27 1.64
CA PRO A 88 7.50 9.45 2.45
C PRO A 88 6.16 9.34 3.20
N TYR A 89 5.11 8.87 2.53
CA TYR A 89 3.79 8.71 3.16
C TYR A 89 3.78 7.63 4.23
N TYR A 90 4.42 6.49 3.96
CA TYR A 90 4.64 5.46 4.97
C TYR A 90 5.38 6.03 6.19
N TYR A 91 6.47 6.76 5.98
CA TYR A 91 7.30 7.29 7.06
C TYR A 91 6.52 8.29 7.92
N ILE A 92 5.78 9.22 7.30
CA ILE A 92 4.91 10.15 8.03
C ILE A 92 3.87 9.38 8.84
N GLY A 93 3.21 8.40 8.23
CA GLY A 93 2.22 7.56 8.92
C GLY A 93 2.83 6.78 10.09
N LEU A 94 4.06 6.26 9.94
CA LEU A 94 4.79 5.59 11.00
C LEU A 94 5.05 6.52 12.20
N GLN A 95 5.50 7.75 11.96
CA GLN A 95 5.73 8.73 13.03
C GLN A 95 4.43 9.08 13.75
N ILE A 96 3.33 9.28 13.01
CA ILE A 96 2.01 9.52 13.59
C ILE A 96 1.60 8.34 14.46
N PHE A 97 1.75 7.11 13.97
CA PHE A 97 1.35 5.91 14.71
C PHE A 97 2.18 5.70 15.98
N ASN A 98 3.50 5.92 15.91
CA ASN A 98 4.39 5.86 17.07
C ASN A 98 4.03 6.89 18.15
N HIS A 99 3.52 8.07 17.73
CA HIS A 99 3.08 9.10 18.66
C HIS A 99 1.70 8.79 19.27
N LEU A 100 0.76 8.27 18.47
CA LEU A 100 -0.60 7.96 18.93
C LEU A 100 -0.67 6.68 19.76
N LEU A 101 0.17 5.68 19.45
CA LEU A 101 0.12 4.35 20.04
C LEU A 101 1.52 3.89 20.51
N PRO A 102 2.18 4.65 21.40
CA PRO A 102 3.52 4.32 21.88
C PRO A 102 3.54 2.97 22.59
N ILE A 103 4.65 2.25 22.43
CA ILE A 103 4.90 1.01 23.18
C ILE A 103 5.33 1.40 24.60
N THR A 104 4.47 1.13 25.58
CA THR A 104 4.70 1.49 27.00
C THR A 104 5.15 0.31 27.85
N ASP A 105 4.77 -0.91 27.48
CA ASP A 105 5.13 -2.15 28.18
C ASP A 105 6.32 -2.83 27.48
N ARG A 106 7.33 -3.23 28.27
CA ARG A 106 8.48 -3.99 27.76
C ARG A 106 8.07 -5.36 27.21
N GLY A 107 6.98 -5.93 27.70
CA GLY A 107 6.42 -7.19 27.19
C GLY A 107 5.85 -7.08 25.78
N ASP A 108 5.64 -5.86 25.26
CA ASP A 108 5.13 -5.61 23.92
C ASP A 108 6.23 -5.29 22.90
N VAL A 109 7.51 -5.38 23.31
CA VAL A 109 8.64 -5.14 22.41
C VAL A 109 8.70 -6.29 21.38
N PRO A 110 8.61 -5.98 20.08
CA PRO A 110 8.62 -7.01 19.06
C PRO A 110 9.98 -7.72 19.01
N PRO A 111 10.01 -9.04 18.75
CA PRO A 111 11.25 -9.79 18.66
C PRO A 111 12.09 -9.35 17.46
N PRO A 112 13.43 -9.54 17.50
CA PRO A 112 14.33 -9.09 16.44
C PRO A 112 13.95 -9.57 15.03
N VAL A 113 13.31 -10.74 14.93
CA VAL A 113 12.81 -11.31 13.66
C VAL A 113 11.84 -10.38 12.94
N VAL A 114 11.04 -9.58 13.67
CA VAL A 114 10.14 -8.58 13.06
C VAL A 114 10.93 -7.49 12.34
N GLY A 115 12.10 -7.11 12.87
CA GLY A 115 13.01 -6.19 12.21
C GLY A 115 13.50 -6.73 10.86
N LEU A 116 13.78 -8.03 10.75
CA LEU A 116 14.13 -8.65 9.47
C LEU A 116 12.98 -8.58 8.46
N PHE A 117 11.74 -8.84 8.89
CA PHE A 117 10.57 -8.69 8.03
C PHE A 117 10.36 -7.25 7.56
N MET A 118 10.63 -6.26 8.40
CA MET A 118 10.57 -4.85 8.01
C MET A 118 11.60 -4.54 6.92
N ILE A 119 12.85 -4.97 7.10
CA ILE A 119 13.92 -4.76 6.10
C ILE A 119 13.57 -5.46 4.78
N ALA A 120 13.13 -6.71 4.85
CA ALA A 120 12.68 -7.45 3.67
C ALA A 120 11.51 -6.73 2.97
N GLY A 121 10.52 -6.26 3.73
CA GLY A 121 9.40 -5.48 3.22
C GLY A 121 9.85 -4.19 2.51
N MET A 122 10.80 -3.45 3.09
CA MET A 122 11.34 -2.22 2.50
C MET A 122 12.02 -2.45 1.14
N ILE A 123 12.62 -3.62 0.94
CA ILE A 123 13.27 -4.00 -0.32
C ILE A 123 12.24 -4.54 -1.31
N ILE A 124 11.37 -5.45 -0.87
CA ILE A 124 10.42 -6.17 -1.73
C ILE A 124 9.29 -5.24 -2.22
N PHE A 125 8.75 -4.37 -1.36
CA PHE A 125 7.59 -3.54 -1.69
C PHE A 125 7.80 -2.58 -2.87
N PRO A 126 8.92 -1.83 -3.00
CA PRO A 126 9.14 -1.00 -4.18
C PRO A 126 9.32 -1.86 -5.44
N ILE A 127 10.01 -3.00 -5.36
CA ILE A 127 10.16 -3.94 -6.49
C ILE A 127 8.79 -4.44 -6.95
N TYR A 128 7.95 -4.89 -6.01
CA TYR A 128 6.58 -5.32 -6.26
C TYR A 128 5.74 -4.21 -6.91
N THR A 129 5.85 -2.98 -6.42
CA THR A 129 5.07 -1.83 -6.93
C THR A 129 5.47 -1.51 -8.37
N PHE A 130 6.77 -1.44 -8.65
CA PHE A 130 7.28 -1.21 -10.01
C PHE A 130 6.94 -2.34 -10.97
N ALA A 131 7.11 -3.59 -10.55
CA ALA A 131 6.74 -4.75 -11.35
C ALA A 131 5.25 -4.73 -11.69
N SER A 132 4.39 -4.45 -10.71
CA SER A 132 2.94 -4.35 -10.91
C SER A 132 2.58 -3.25 -11.92
N LEU A 133 3.18 -2.06 -11.77
CA LEU A 133 2.99 -0.94 -12.69
C LEU A 133 3.42 -1.30 -14.13
N LEU A 134 4.53 -2.03 -14.30
CA LEU A 134 4.98 -2.47 -15.62
C LEU A 134 4.04 -3.52 -16.22
N ILE A 135 3.66 -4.54 -15.45
CA ILE A 135 2.78 -5.62 -15.90
C ILE A 135 1.44 -5.06 -16.38
N PHE A 136 0.80 -4.21 -15.57
CA PHE A 136 -0.48 -3.61 -15.93
C PHE A 136 -0.39 -2.56 -17.05
N ASN A 137 0.81 -2.09 -17.40
CA ASN A 137 1.02 -1.25 -18.58
C ASN A 137 1.01 -2.07 -19.87
N VAL A 138 1.56 -3.29 -19.83
CA VAL A 138 1.65 -4.20 -20.98
C VAL A 138 0.31 -4.88 -21.27
N ILE A 139 -0.50 -5.16 -20.25
CA ILE A 139 -1.82 -5.78 -20.42
C ILE A 139 -2.75 -4.81 -21.17
N PRO A 140 -3.26 -5.16 -22.37
CA PRO A 140 -4.22 -4.35 -23.09
C PRO A 140 -5.45 -4.13 -22.21
N GLN A 141 -5.73 -2.88 -21.85
CA GLN A 141 -6.90 -2.55 -21.05
C GLN A 141 -8.16 -2.53 -21.93
N SER A 142 -8.59 -3.70 -22.38
CA SER A 142 -9.67 -3.92 -23.34
C SER A 142 -11.05 -3.87 -22.70
N ALA A 143 -11.42 -2.80 -22.00
CA ALA A 143 -12.80 -2.62 -21.54
C ALA A 143 -13.10 -1.18 -21.10
N GLY A 144 -13.61 -0.35 -22.01
CA GLY A 144 -14.30 0.86 -21.55
C GLY A 144 -14.53 2.01 -22.51
N SER A 145 -14.05 1.97 -23.77
CA SER A 145 -14.33 3.06 -24.72
C SER A 145 -15.34 2.72 -25.82
N LYS A 146 -15.88 1.49 -25.86
CA LYS A 146 -16.85 1.08 -26.90
C LYS A 146 -18.28 1.53 -26.61
N TRP A 147 -18.67 1.73 -25.35
CA TRP A 147 -20.07 2.03 -25.01
C TRP A 147 -20.45 3.52 -25.08
N THR A 148 -19.48 4.44 -25.04
CA THR A 148 -19.76 5.88 -25.12
C THR A 148 -19.88 6.39 -26.56
N LYS A 149 -19.50 5.58 -27.56
CA LYS A 149 -19.57 5.98 -28.97
C LYS A 149 -20.89 5.65 -29.64
N HIS A 150 -21.67 4.70 -29.12
CA HIS A 150 -22.98 4.34 -29.68
C HIS A 150 -24.17 5.05 -29.01
N ALA A 151 -23.93 5.88 -27.99
CA ALA A 151 -24.97 6.70 -27.36
C ALA A 151 -25.06 8.12 -27.94
N ALA A 152 -24.26 8.43 -28.98
CA ALA A 152 -24.17 9.75 -29.59
C ALA A 152 -24.44 9.72 -31.12
N GLU A 153 -24.95 8.60 -31.64
CA GLU A 153 -25.39 8.45 -33.04
C GLU A 153 -26.91 8.28 -33.09
#